data_AF-A0A7X7Y924-F1
#
_entry.id   AF-A0A7X7Y924-F1
#
_cell.length_a   1.000
_cell.length_b   1.000
_cell.length_c   1.000
_cell.angle_alpha   90.00
_cell.angle_beta   90.00
_cell.angle_gamma   90.00
#
_symmetry.space_group_name_H-M   'P 1'
#
loop_
_entity.id
_entity.type
_entity.pdbx_description
1 polymer ?
#
loop_
_entity_poly.entity_id
_entity_poly.type
_entity_poly.pdbx_seq_one_letter_code
_entity_poly.pdbx_strand_id
1 'polypeptide(L)'
;MKQAPVIVVQLVHLQGPMKGQIQEFTDPVISIGRSPECQIRFPADLTVVSRKHADIVRDGNRFKLTDHSTNGTFVNGKRVEEAFLKNGDVLIFSEGGPKVSFLTQMREQDQRPSPAPLAKAQEAMPARERPEIAGRESPPIAPVAPDEGDVLPQPVSAPLVFQYGPTLRSYKQLPVNIGKHPQCQFAIDHPGILDLHAQVFFSQNRYWVKDLTGRSLVQVNGEAIGLRPSPLSLQDLLKLGPQGPVFRFLGEGRLAEVEESSPESGDFPGQSRKDEAAGGAMEGKEDREKKSVFRRLFK
;
A
#
# COMPACT_ATOMS: atom_id res chain seq x y z
N MET A 1 -35.40 -11.68 12.15
CA MET A 1 -34.17 -12.44 12.49
C MET A 1 -32.99 -11.57 12.10
N LYS A 2 -32.09 -11.22 13.04
CA LYS A 2 -30.89 -10.42 12.74
C LYS A 2 -29.98 -11.29 11.87
N GLN A 3 -29.75 -10.86 10.63
CA GLN A 3 -28.87 -11.59 9.70
C GLN A 3 -27.43 -11.53 10.22
N ALA A 4 -26.68 -12.61 10.03
CA ALA A 4 -25.30 -12.70 10.48
C ALA A 4 -24.42 -11.70 9.70
N PRO A 5 -23.47 -11.00 10.37
CA PRO A 5 -22.61 -10.04 9.70
C PRO A 5 -21.76 -10.72 8.61
N VAL A 6 -21.65 -10.08 7.45
CA VAL A 6 -20.77 -10.54 6.37
C VAL A 6 -19.36 -10.09 6.71
N ILE A 7 -18.48 -11.06 6.96
CA ILE A 7 -17.06 -10.79 7.19
C ILE A 7 -16.35 -10.88 5.84
N VAL A 8 -15.83 -9.75 5.38
CA VAL A 8 -15.01 -9.64 4.17
C VAL A 8 -13.55 -9.80 4.56
N VAL A 9 -12.86 -10.75 3.96
CA VAL A 9 -11.42 -10.92 4.07
C VAL A 9 -10.75 -10.09 2.98
N GLN A 10 -9.81 -9.23 3.35
CA GLN A 10 -8.98 -8.50 2.40
C GLN A 10 -7.55 -9.01 2.49
N LEU A 11 -6.98 -9.35 1.33
CA LEU A 11 -5.61 -9.80 1.18
C LEU A 11 -4.85 -8.80 0.33
N VAL A 12 -3.89 -8.12 0.95
CA VAL A 12 -3.10 -7.05 0.34
C VAL A 12 -1.72 -7.59 0.00
N HIS A 13 -1.38 -7.62 -1.28
CA HIS A 13 -0.09 -8.13 -1.75
C HIS A 13 1.00 -7.06 -1.53
N LEU A 14 1.88 -7.30 -0.55
CA LEU A 14 2.97 -6.39 -0.18
C LEU A 14 4.25 -6.62 -0.98
N GLN A 15 4.50 -7.86 -1.39
CA GLN A 15 5.69 -8.25 -2.16
C GLN A 15 5.37 -9.43 -3.08
N GLY A 16 6.02 -9.48 -4.24
CA GLY A 16 5.87 -10.54 -5.24
C GLY A 16 5.20 -10.04 -6.53
N PRO A 17 4.83 -10.95 -7.44
CA PRO A 17 4.33 -10.59 -8.78
C PRO A 17 3.01 -9.82 -8.76
N MET A 18 2.29 -9.87 -7.65
CA MET A 18 1.00 -9.21 -7.46
C MET A 18 1.10 -7.98 -6.54
N LYS A 19 2.32 -7.45 -6.30
CA LYS A 19 2.56 -6.31 -5.40
C LYS A 19 1.61 -5.13 -5.70
N GLY A 20 0.98 -4.60 -4.66
CA GLY A 20 0.02 -3.51 -4.73
C GLY A 20 -1.42 -3.93 -5.01
N GLN A 21 -1.67 -5.19 -5.38
CA GLN A 21 -3.01 -5.69 -5.57
C GLN A 21 -3.71 -5.95 -4.23
N ILE A 22 -5.02 -5.70 -4.20
CA ILE A 22 -5.91 -6.02 -3.08
C ILE A 22 -6.96 -6.98 -3.61
N GLN A 23 -7.16 -8.10 -2.92
CA GLN A 23 -8.20 -9.08 -3.23
C GLN A 23 -9.16 -9.19 -2.05
N GLU A 24 -10.45 -9.14 -2.34
CA GLU A 24 -11.52 -9.27 -1.35
C GLU A 24 -12.20 -10.63 -1.51
N PHE A 25 -12.44 -11.31 -0.40
CA PHE A 25 -13.10 -12.60 -0.34
C PHE A 25 -14.19 -12.58 0.71
N THR A 26 -15.31 -13.23 0.40
CA THR A 26 -16.40 -13.46 1.37
C THR A 26 -16.59 -14.95 1.67
N ASP A 27 -15.87 -15.79 0.93
CA ASP A 27 -15.91 -17.24 1.06
C ASP A 27 -15.38 -17.71 2.41
N PRO A 28 -15.95 -18.80 2.96
CA PRO A 28 -15.48 -19.37 4.22
C PRO A 28 -14.12 -20.06 4.08
N VAL A 29 -13.70 -20.40 2.86
CA VAL A 29 -12.41 -21.03 2.58
C VAL A 29 -11.76 -20.28 1.41
N ILE A 30 -10.54 -19.81 1.62
CA ILE A 30 -9.73 -19.12 0.62
C ILE A 30 -8.46 -19.93 0.41
N SER A 31 -8.36 -20.59 -0.73
CA SER A 31 -7.21 -21.40 -1.11
C SER A 31 -6.18 -20.59 -1.87
N ILE A 32 -4.91 -20.88 -1.58
CA ILE A 32 -3.75 -20.10 -2.01
C ILE A 32 -2.75 -21.03 -2.67
N GLY A 33 -2.29 -20.68 -3.87
CA GLY A 33 -1.27 -21.45 -4.55
C GLY A 33 -1.10 -21.07 -6.02
N ARG A 34 -0.28 -21.83 -6.75
CA ARG A 34 -0.11 -21.64 -8.20
C ARG A 34 -1.12 -22.40 -9.07
N SER A 35 -1.95 -23.27 -8.46
CA SER A 35 -2.99 -24.00 -9.18
C SER A 35 -4.08 -23.05 -9.68
N PRO A 36 -4.65 -23.26 -10.88
CA PRO A 36 -5.81 -22.50 -11.34
C PRO A 36 -7.07 -22.73 -10.49
N GLU A 37 -7.10 -23.78 -9.68
CA GLU A 37 -8.19 -24.05 -8.73
C GLU A 37 -8.15 -23.14 -7.49
N CYS A 38 -7.01 -22.47 -7.24
CA CYS A 38 -6.86 -21.64 -6.05
C CYS A 38 -7.50 -20.26 -6.25
N GLN A 39 -8.22 -19.76 -5.23
CA GLN A 39 -8.78 -18.41 -5.27
C GLN A 39 -7.68 -17.35 -5.37
N ILE A 40 -6.62 -17.50 -4.58
CA ILE A 40 -5.40 -16.71 -4.75
C ILE A 40 -4.43 -17.48 -5.61
N ARG A 41 -4.43 -17.13 -6.89
CA ARG A 41 -3.56 -17.74 -7.88
C ARG A 41 -2.29 -16.93 -8.06
N PHE A 42 -1.17 -17.49 -7.61
CA PHE A 42 0.15 -16.98 -7.97
C PHE A 42 0.55 -17.46 -9.39
N PRO A 43 1.46 -16.74 -10.07
CA PRO A 43 1.97 -17.14 -11.38
C PRO A 43 2.53 -18.57 -11.38
N ALA A 44 2.32 -19.30 -12.47
CA ALA A 44 2.66 -20.73 -12.56
C ALA A 44 4.18 -21.00 -12.54
N ASP A 45 4.95 -20.02 -13.02
CA ASP A 45 6.41 -19.94 -13.04
C ASP A 45 7.03 -19.65 -11.66
N LEU A 46 6.22 -19.18 -10.69
CA LEU A 46 6.66 -18.96 -9.32
C LEU A 46 6.75 -20.29 -8.54
N THR A 47 7.81 -21.05 -8.80
CA THR A 47 8.02 -22.41 -8.27
C THR A 47 8.18 -22.48 -6.75
N VAL A 48 8.56 -21.37 -6.11
CA VAL A 48 8.65 -21.28 -4.65
C VAL A 48 7.29 -21.45 -3.96
N VAL A 49 6.19 -21.19 -4.67
CA VAL A 49 4.82 -21.41 -4.19
C VAL A 49 4.29 -22.76 -4.71
N SER A 50 3.92 -23.67 -3.80
CA SER A 50 3.22 -24.92 -4.12
C SER A 50 1.90 -24.74 -4.88
N ARG A 51 1.47 -25.80 -5.59
CA ARG A 51 0.21 -25.82 -6.36
C ARG A 51 -1.00 -25.51 -5.47
N LYS A 52 -1.09 -26.20 -4.34
CA LYS A 52 -1.93 -25.86 -3.20
C LYS A 52 -0.95 -25.58 -2.06
N HIS A 53 -0.83 -24.32 -1.68
CA HIS A 53 0.22 -23.86 -0.75
C HIS A 53 -0.34 -23.71 0.66
N ALA A 54 -1.44 -23.00 0.81
CA ALA A 54 -2.08 -22.79 2.09
C ALA A 54 -3.57 -22.52 1.88
N ASP A 55 -4.36 -22.77 2.91
CA ASP A 55 -5.78 -22.43 2.95
C ASP A 55 -6.04 -21.51 4.15
N ILE A 56 -6.90 -20.51 3.96
CA ILE A 56 -7.45 -19.70 5.03
C ILE A 56 -8.89 -20.12 5.24
N VAL A 57 -9.18 -20.73 6.39
CA VAL A 57 -10.49 -21.29 6.74
C VAL A 57 -11.11 -20.44 7.84
N ARG A 58 -12.38 -20.05 7.65
CA ARG A 58 -13.16 -19.35 8.66
C ARG A 58 -13.58 -20.32 9.77
N ASP A 59 -13.20 -19.99 11.00
CA ASP A 59 -13.58 -20.68 12.23
C ASP A 59 -14.34 -19.69 13.15
N GLY A 60 -15.66 -19.67 13.00
CA GLY A 60 -16.55 -18.72 13.66
C GLY A 60 -16.28 -17.27 13.23
N ASN A 61 -15.74 -16.47 14.17
CA ASN A 61 -15.34 -15.06 13.96
C ASN A 61 -13.84 -14.89 13.72
N ARG A 62 -13.09 -15.99 13.62
CA ARG A 62 -11.64 -15.99 13.37
C ARG A 62 -11.36 -16.70 12.05
N PHE A 63 -10.15 -16.52 11.55
CA PHE A 63 -9.66 -17.23 10.39
C PHE A 63 -8.40 -18.00 10.77
N LYS A 64 -8.31 -19.26 10.35
CA LYS A 64 -7.17 -20.13 10.56
C LYS A 64 -6.47 -20.33 9.23
N LEU A 65 -5.17 -20.05 9.18
CA LEU A 65 -4.29 -20.44 8.10
C LEU A 65 -3.81 -21.86 8.36
N THR A 66 -3.88 -22.73 7.34
CA THR A 66 -3.29 -24.07 7.35
C THR A 66 -2.31 -24.18 6.18
N ASP A 67 -1.08 -24.59 6.46
CA ASP A 67 0.00 -24.78 5.48
C ASP A 67 -0.07 -26.18 4.87
N HIS A 68 0.01 -26.23 3.54
CA HIS A 68 0.08 -27.45 2.73
C HIS A 68 1.32 -27.46 1.83
N SER A 69 2.23 -26.51 2.05
CA SER A 69 3.35 -26.27 1.15
C SER A 69 4.56 -27.15 1.45
N THR A 70 5.46 -27.21 0.47
CA THR A 70 6.75 -27.90 0.63
C THR A 70 7.78 -26.99 1.30
N ASN A 71 7.72 -25.68 1.03
CA ASN A 71 8.71 -24.70 1.48
C ASN A 71 8.33 -24.02 2.82
N GLY A 72 7.11 -24.28 3.32
CA GLY A 72 6.59 -23.70 4.55
C GLY A 72 5.93 -22.34 4.34
N THR A 73 4.91 -22.07 5.16
CA THR A 73 4.27 -20.76 5.28
C THR A 73 4.73 -20.03 6.56
N PHE A 74 4.86 -18.72 6.49
CA PHE A 74 5.29 -17.87 7.60
C PHE A 74 4.25 -16.80 7.92
N VAL A 75 3.99 -16.58 9.20
CA VAL A 75 3.14 -15.50 9.71
C VAL A 75 3.97 -14.59 10.59
N ASN A 76 4.05 -13.31 10.25
CA ASN A 76 4.89 -12.31 10.92
C ASN A 76 6.35 -12.76 11.08
N GLY A 77 6.89 -13.45 10.06
CA GLY A 77 8.25 -13.97 10.02
C GLY A 77 8.49 -15.30 10.77
N LYS A 78 7.46 -15.88 11.40
CA LYS A 78 7.54 -17.19 12.07
C LYS A 78 6.92 -18.27 11.19
N ARG A 79 7.64 -19.38 10.97
CA ARG A 79 7.11 -20.54 10.24
C ARG A 79 5.98 -21.19 11.04
N VAL A 80 4.87 -21.50 10.38
CA VAL A 80 3.69 -22.09 11.01
C VAL A 80 3.10 -23.20 10.14
N GLU A 81 2.58 -24.24 10.78
CA GLU A 81 1.77 -25.27 10.11
C GLU A 81 0.28 -24.92 10.18
N GLU A 82 -0.16 -24.43 11.35
CA GLU A 82 -1.46 -23.81 11.53
C GLU A 82 -1.34 -22.55 12.38
N ALA A 83 -2.08 -21.49 12.03
CA ALA A 83 -2.11 -20.26 12.81
C ALA A 83 -3.45 -19.53 12.69
N PHE A 84 -3.98 -19.04 13.81
CA PHE A 84 -5.10 -18.10 13.78
C PHE A 84 -4.60 -16.71 13.35
N LEU A 85 -5.19 -16.22 12.27
CA LEU A 85 -4.87 -14.93 11.68
C LEU A 85 -5.60 -13.80 12.40
N LYS A 86 -4.90 -12.67 12.51
CA LYS A 86 -5.41 -11.40 13.03
C LYS A 86 -5.24 -10.32 11.98
N ASN A 87 -6.08 -9.29 12.08
CA ASN A 87 -5.97 -8.11 11.23
C ASN A 87 -4.58 -7.49 11.36
N GLY A 88 -3.91 -7.29 10.22
CA GLY A 88 -2.54 -6.78 10.19
C GLY A 88 -1.46 -7.85 10.03
N ASP A 89 -1.78 -9.13 10.19
CA ASP A 89 -0.79 -10.19 10.04
C ASP A 89 -0.21 -10.22 8.62
N VAL A 90 1.10 -10.49 8.54
CA VAL A 90 1.82 -10.62 7.28
C VAL A 90 2.14 -12.08 7.02
N LEU A 91 1.56 -12.62 5.96
CA LEU A 91 1.74 -13.97 5.45
C LEU A 91 2.87 -13.99 4.42
N ILE A 92 3.73 -15.00 4.47
CA ILE A 92 4.79 -15.23 3.49
C ILE A 92 4.73 -16.69 3.05
N PHE A 93 4.57 -16.92 1.74
CA PHE A 93 4.33 -18.26 1.16
C PHE A 93 5.60 -18.92 0.61
N SER A 94 6.75 -18.60 1.22
CA SER A 94 8.06 -19.27 1.15
C SER A 94 9.10 -18.32 1.71
N GLU A 95 10.29 -18.81 2.07
CA GLU A 95 11.43 -17.92 2.29
C GLU A 95 11.72 -17.11 1.01
N GLY A 96 11.83 -15.79 1.13
CA GLY A 96 11.94 -14.87 -0.03
C GLY A 96 10.71 -14.78 -0.93
N GLY A 97 9.60 -15.41 -0.56
CA GLY A 97 8.38 -15.51 -1.38
C GLY A 97 7.45 -14.31 -1.32
N PRO A 98 6.24 -14.43 -1.93
CA PRO A 98 5.23 -13.39 -1.89
C PRO A 98 4.82 -13.07 -0.45
N LYS A 99 4.72 -11.77 -0.15
CA LYS A 99 4.22 -11.28 1.14
C LYS A 99 2.81 -10.74 0.94
N VAL A 100 1.89 -11.20 1.77
CA VAL A 100 0.48 -10.81 1.73
C VAL A 100 0.02 -10.44 3.13
N SER A 101 -0.64 -9.30 3.30
CA SER A 101 -1.21 -8.94 4.59
C SER A 101 -2.68 -9.31 4.67
N PHE A 102 -3.07 -9.89 5.81
CA PHE A 102 -4.41 -10.32 6.13
C PHE A 102 -5.22 -9.25 6.87
N LEU A 103 -6.47 -9.05 6.45
CA LEU A 103 -7.47 -8.20 7.09
C LEU A 103 -8.84 -8.85 7.04
N THR A 104 -9.66 -8.50 8.03
CA THR A 104 -11.08 -8.79 8.07
C THR A 104 -11.84 -7.50 8.35
N GLN A 105 -12.86 -7.25 7.55
CA GLN A 105 -13.82 -6.17 7.76
C GLN A 105 -15.20 -6.79 7.96
N MET A 106 -15.92 -6.33 8.98
CA MET A 106 -17.34 -6.64 9.13
C MET A 106 -18.11 -5.60 8.33
N ARG A 107 -18.77 -6.00 7.24
CA ARG A 107 -19.76 -5.14 6.58
C ARG A 107 -21.15 -5.54 7.07
N GLU A 108 -21.86 -4.57 7.62
CA GLU A 108 -23.33 -4.65 7.61
C GLU A 108 -23.75 -4.61 6.15
N GLN A 109 -24.55 -5.59 5.74
CA GLN A 109 -24.93 -5.73 4.35
C GLN A 109 -25.78 -4.50 3.98
N ASP A 110 -25.23 -3.61 3.15
CA ASP A 110 -26.02 -2.60 2.46
C ASP A 110 -27.21 -3.31 1.81
N GLN A 111 -28.41 -2.86 2.14
CA GLN A 111 -29.64 -3.28 1.48
C GLN A 111 -29.51 -2.99 -0.01
N ARG A 112 -29.10 -3.98 -0.81
CA ARG A 112 -29.50 -3.95 -2.21
C ARG A 112 -31.02 -4.19 -2.20
N PRO A 113 -31.86 -3.29 -2.74
CA PRO A 113 -33.18 -3.72 -3.13
C PRO A 113 -32.98 -4.89 -4.10
N SER A 114 -33.59 -6.03 -3.77
CA SER A 114 -33.70 -7.15 -4.69
C SER A 114 -34.23 -6.62 -6.03
N PRO A 115 -33.68 -6.98 -7.20
CA PRO A 115 -34.29 -6.60 -8.45
C PRO A 115 -35.66 -7.27 -8.50
N ALA A 116 -36.71 -6.48 -8.31
CA ALA A 116 -38.08 -6.94 -8.49
C ALA A 116 -38.23 -7.52 -9.91
N PRO A 117 -39.00 -8.60 -10.09
CA PRO A 117 -39.19 -9.20 -11.41
C PRO A 117 -39.81 -8.18 -12.36
N LEU A 118 -39.21 -8.03 -13.55
CA LEU A 118 -39.73 -7.25 -14.67
C LEU A 118 -41.18 -7.68 -14.98
N ALA A 119 -42.14 -6.84 -14.61
CA ALA A 119 -43.52 -6.93 -15.08
C ALA A 119 -43.89 -5.63 -15.80
N LYS A 120 -43.78 -5.70 -17.13
CA LYS A 120 -44.52 -5.01 -18.20
C LYS A 120 -44.90 -3.54 -18.02
N ALA A 121 -44.35 -2.74 -18.92
CA ALA A 121 -44.83 -1.43 -19.31
C ALA A 121 -46.24 -1.46 -19.91
N GLN A 122 -46.99 -0.37 -19.68
CA GLN A 122 -47.81 0.42 -20.63
C GLN A 122 -49.19 0.80 -20.06
N GLU A 123 -49.41 2.11 -19.83
CA GLU A 123 -50.46 2.96 -20.43
C GLU A 123 -50.85 4.19 -19.58
N ALA A 124 -50.48 5.35 -20.11
CA ALA A 124 -51.16 6.65 -20.22
C ALA A 124 -52.04 7.25 -19.08
N MET A 125 -51.77 8.54 -18.83
CA MET A 125 -52.51 9.51 -18.00
C MET A 125 -53.91 9.86 -18.59
N PRO A 126 -54.75 10.63 -17.87
CA PRO A 126 -54.65 12.08 -18.05
C PRO A 126 -54.66 12.92 -16.77
N ALA A 127 -54.19 14.16 -16.96
CA ALA A 127 -53.92 15.20 -15.99
C ALA A 127 -55.17 15.81 -15.34
N ARG A 128 -55.02 16.28 -14.09
CA ARG A 128 -55.76 17.43 -13.55
C ARG A 128 -54.83 18.31 -12.68
N GLU A 129 -54.64 19.52 -13.20
CA GLU A 129 -54.50 20.85 -12.58
C GLU A 129 -53.73 21.05 -11.27
N ARG A 130 -52.73 21.94 -11.39
CA ARG A 130 -52.05 22.69 -10.32
C ARG A 130 -53.00 23.75 -9.74
N PRO A 131 -52.77 24.18 -8.48
CA PRO A 131 -52.16 25.49 -8.36
C PRO A 131 -50.99 25.54 -7.38
N GLU A 132 -50.17 26.56 -7.62
CA GLU A 132 -48.90 26.88 -7.01
C GLU A 132 -49.01 27.25 -5.53
N ILE A 133 -48.05 26.77 -4.73
CA ILE A 133 -47.65 27.44 -3.50
C ILE A 133 -46.14 27.59 -3.54
N ALA A 134 -45.72 28.84 -3.50
CA ALA A 134 -44.35 29.30 -3.49
C ALA A 134 -43.57 28.72 -2.31
N GLY A 135 -42.46 28.06 -2.62
CA GLY A 135 -41.39 27.74 -1.69
C GLY A 135 -40.11 27.70 -2.49
N ARG A 136 -39.26 28.71 -2.30
CA ARG A 136 -37.95 28.85 -2.95
C ARG A 136 -37.21 27.52 -2.94
N GLU A 137 -36.93 26.98 -4.13
CA GLU A 137 -35.95 25.92 -4.31
C GLU A 137 -34.60 26.45 -3.80
N SER A 138 -34.14 25.89 -2.69
CA SER A 138 -32.72 25.90 -2.39
C SER A 138 -32.04 25.06 -3.49
N PRO A 139 -30.91 25.49 -4.07
CA PRO A 139 -30.16 24.65 -4.99
C PRO A 139 -29.85 23.31 -4.29
N PRO A 140 -29.64 22.22 -5.05
CA PRO A 140 -29.24 20.97 -4.45
C PRO A 140 -27.99 21.25 -3.62
N ILE A 141 -28.10 21.03 -2.32
CA ILE A 141 -26.94 20.93 -1.45
C ILE A 141 -26.17 19.74 -2.02
N ALA A 142 -25.18 20.01 -2.88
CA ALA A 142 -24.08 19.10 -3.13
C ALA A 142 -23.65 18.58 -1.75
N PRO A 143 -23.36 17.28 -1.57
CA PRO A 143 -22.98 16.75 -0.27
C PRO A 143 -21.90 17.67 0.29
N VAL A 144 -22.27 18.45 1.30
CA VAL A 144 -21.35 19.35 1.99
C VAL A 144 -20.31 18.40 2.52
N ALA A 145 -19.09 18.49 1.97
CA ALA A 145 -17.93 17.89 2.59
C ALA A 145 -18.05 18.22 4.09
N PRO A 146 -18.05 17.22 4.98
CA PRO A 146 -18.28 17.48 6.40
C PRO A 146 -17.34 18.60 6.82
N ASP A 147 -17.95 19.64 7.42
CA ASP A 147 -17.30 20.83 7.94
C ASP A 147 -15.90 20.48 8.48
N GLU A 148 -14.86 20.83 7.69
CA GLU A 148 -13.45 20.53 7.96
C GLU A 148 -12.91 21.48 9.05
N GLY A 149 -13.66 21.57 10.16
CA GLY A 149 -13.22 22.20 11.39
C GLY A 149 -12.05 21.42 12.01
N ASP A 150 -11.27 22.08 12.85
CA ASP A 150 -10.03 21.61 13.48
C ASP A 150 -10.05 20.12 13.90
N VAL A 151 -9.69 19.22 12.98
CA VAL A 151 -9.57 17.79 13.26
C VAL A 151 -8.29 17.58 14.05
N LEU A 152 -8.42 17.50 15.38
CA LEU A 152 -7.28 17.36 16.27
C LEU A 152 -6.86 15.89 16.44
N PRO A 153 -5.54 15.61 16.55
CA PRO A 153 -5.03 14.30 16.92
C PRO A 153 -5.50 13.89 18.32
N GLN A 154 -6.12 12.71 18.42
CA GLN A 154 -6.53 12.13 19.70
C GLN A 154 -5.86 10.77 19.90
N PRO A 155 -5.52 10.39 21.15
CA PRO A 155 -5.00 9.07 21.44
C PRO A 155 -6.09 8.02 21.21
N VAL A 156 -5.95 7.23 20.15
CA VAL A 156 -6.91 6.20 19.77
C VAL A 156 -6.23 4.89 19.45
N SER A 157 -6.93 3.79 19.75
CA SER A 157 -6.48 2.45 19.42
C SER A 157 -6.91 2.09 18.00
N ALA A 158 -6.09 2.42 17.01
CA ALA A 158 -6.26 1.95 15.63
C ALA A 158 -4.94 1.34 15.11
N PRO A 159 -5.01 0.39 14.17
CA PRO A 159 -3.79 -0.16 13.57
C PRO A 159 -3.16 0.87 12.63
N LEU A 160 -1.84 1.02 12.68
CA LEU A 160 -1.08 1.79 11.70
C LEU A 160 0.19 1.02 11.35
N VAL A 161 0.46 0.82 10.07
CA VAL A 161 1.63 0.06 9.59
C VAL A 161 2.37 0.88 8.55
N PHE A 162 3.67 1.08 8.79
CA PHE A 162 4.59 1.65 7.81
C PHE A 162 5.52 0.56 7.29
N GLN A 163 5.59 0.43 5.97
CA GLN A 163 6.64 -0.31 5.28
C GLN A 163 7.60 0.70 4.63
N TYR A 164 8.85 0.68 5.07
CA TYR A 164 9.94 1.52 4.55
C TYR A 164 11.20 0.68 4.35
N GLY A 165 11.64 0.57 3.10
CA GLY A 165 12.65 -0.36 2.65
C GLY A 165 12.33 -1.81 3.06
N PRO A 166 13.28 -2.54 3.68
CA PRO A 166 13.05 -3.90 4.18
C PRO A 166 12.28 -3.92 5.51
N THR A 167 12.08 -2.77 6.15
CA THR A 167 11.52 -2.69 7.50
C THR A 167 10.01 -2.49 7.48
N LEU A 168 9.32 -3.21 8.36
CA LEU A 168 7.89 -3.03 8.61
C LEU A 168 7.70 -2.69 10.08
N ARG A 169 7.06 -1.56 10.36
CA ARG A 169 6.73 -1.12 11.72
C ARG A 169 5.23 -1.00 11.88
N SER A 170 4.72 -1.63 12.94
CA SER A 170 3.30 -1.63 13.28
C SER A 170 3.09 -0.92 14.62
N TYR A 171 2.05 -0.09 14.66
CA TYR A 171 1.61 0.67 15.80
C TYR A 171 0.14 0.34 16.06
N LYS A 172 -0.20 0.20 17.34
CA LYS A 172 -1.58 -0.06 17.78
C LYS A 172 -2.24 1.18 18.39
N GLN A 173 -1.47 2.25 18.54
CA GLN A 173 -1.87 3.50 19.17
C GLN A 173 -1.46 4.63 18.23
N LEU A 174 -2.40 5.52 17.94
CA LEU A 174 -2.17 6.77 17.24
C LEU A 174 -2.38 7.92 18.23
N PRO A 175 -1.81 9.11 17.99
CA PRO A 175 -1.01 9.51 16.83
C PRO A 175 0.39 8.88 16.77
N VAL A 176 0.93 8.78 15.56
CA VAL A 176 2.33 8.37 15.30
C VAL A 176 3.06 9.53 14.65
N ASN A 177 4.13 9.99 15.32
CA ASN A 177 5.03 11.02 14.80
C ASN A 177 6.10 10.37 13.93
N ILE A 178 6.35 11.02 12.80
CA ILE A 178 7.32 10.64 11.78
C ILE A 178 8.41 11.71 11.73
N GLY A 179 9.68 11.29 11.72
CA GLY A 179 10.80 12.20 11.56
C GLY A 179 12.15 11.52 11.78
N LYS A 180 13.24 12.30 11.76
CA LYS A 180 14.59 11.82 12.06
C LYS A 180 14.86 11.64 13.56
N HIS A 181 14.17 12.40 14.40
CA HIS A 181 14.47 12.42 15.82
C HIS A 181 14.16 11.06 16.46
N PRO A 182 15.00 10.52 17.37
CA PRO A 182 14.75 9.24 18.03
C PRO A 182 13.46 9.19 18.88
N GLN A 183 12.89 10.34 19.25
CA GLN A 183 11.61 10.43 19.96
C GLN A 183 10.39 10.21 19.05
N CYS A 184 10.56 10.28 17.72
CA CYS A 184 9.49 9.96 16.78
C CYS A 184 9.21 8.46 16.83
N GLN A 185 7.94 8.08 16.98
CA GLN A 185 7.56 6.66 17.03
C GLN A 185 7.96 5.94 15.73
N PHE A 186 7.88 6.64 14.59
CA PHE A 186 8.41 6.21 13.31
C PHE A 186 9.62 7.05 12.92
N ALA A 187 10.79 6.63 13.40
CA ALA A 187 12.06 7.26 13.04
C ALA A 187 12.54 6.81 11.66
N ILE A 188 12.78 7.77 10.76
CA ILE A 188 13.31 7.56 9.41
C ILE A 188 14.64 8.31 9.28
N ASP A 189 15.72 7.58 9.05
CA ASP A 189 17.01 8.17 8.73
C ASP A 189 17.10 8.44 7.22
N HIS A 190 16.63 9.62 6.79
CA HIS A 190 16.61 9.99 5.37
C HIS A 190 16.93 11.48 5.18
N PRO A 191 17.86 11.88 4.29
CA PRO A 191 18.32 13.27 4.16
C PRO A 191 17.19 14.29 3.98
N GLY A 192 16.15 13.96 3.21
CA GLY A 192 14.97 14.81 2.98
C GLY A 192 13.94 14.90 4.12
N ILE A 193 14.14 14.21 5.25
CA ILE A 193 13.23 14.21 6.41
C ILE A 193 13.78 15.12 7.52
N LEU A 194 12.90 15.83 8.24
CA LEU A 194 13.24 16.66 9.40
C LEU A 194 13.09 15.88 10.71
N ASP A 195 13.63 16.41 11.80
CA ASP A 195 13.55 15.79 13.14
C ASP A 195 12.12 15.45 13.56
N LEU A 196 11.21 16.39 13.37
CA LEU A 196 9.76 16.21 13.46
C LEU A 196 9.15 16.66 12.13
N HIS A 197 8.55 15.72 11.40
CA HIS A 197 8.25 15.94 9.99
C HIS A 197 6.75 15.85 9.69
N ALA A 198 6.13 14.75 10.07
CA ALA A 198 4.71 14.54 9.88
C ALA A 198 4.12 13.79 11.07
N GLN A 199 2.81 13.87 11.22
CA GLN A 199 2.08 13.05 12.18
C GLN A 199 0.90 12.41 11.48
N VAL A 200 0.76 11.09 11.62
CA VAL A 200 -0.42 10.36 11.17
C VAL A 200 -1.28 10.04 12.38
N PHE A 201 -2.57 10.33 12.28
CA PHE A 201 -3.53 10.12 13.35
C PHE A 201 -4.85 9.62 12.79
N PHE A 202 -5.72 9.10 13.66
CA PHE A 202 -7.03 8.60 13.28
C PHE A 202 -8.11 9.41 14.00
N SER A 203 -9.05 9.96 13.23
CA SER A 203 -10.14 10.79 13.73
C SER A 203 -11.31 10.72 12.77
N GLN A 204 -12.54 10.86 13.28
CA GLN A 204 -13.76 10.79 12.47
C GLN A 204 -13.84 9.53 11.58
N ASN A 205 -13.39 8.40 12.13
CA ASN A 205 -13.33 7.11 11.44
C ASN A 205 -12.47 7.09 10.16
N ARG A 206 -11.46 7.97 10.08
CA ARG A 206 -10.53 8.09 8.95
C ARG A 206 -9.11 8.37 9.45
N TYR A 207 -8.12 8.01 8.63
CA TYR A 207 -6.72 8.41 8.85
C TYR A 207 -6.47 9.80 8.29
N TRP A 208 -5.71 10.59 9.04
CA TRP A 208 -5.34 11.95 8.70
C TRP A 208 -3.83 12.09 8.83
N VAL A 209 -3.27 12.99 8.04
CA VAL A 209 -1.88 13.37 8.10
C VAL A 209 -1.77 14.86 8.36
N LYS A 210 -0.87 15.22 9.28
CA LYS A 210 -0.56 16.60 9.63
C LYS A 210 0.90 16.88 9.31
N ASP A 211 1.16 17.98 8.61
CA ASP A 211 2.50 18.51 8.42
C ASP A 211 3.00 19.14 9.74
N LEU A 212 4.17 18.71 10.21
CA LEU A 212 4.84 19.26 11.39
C LEU A 212 6.15 20.00 11.03
N THR A 213 6.46 20.12 9.76
CA THR A 213 7.64 20.82 9.23
C THR A 213 7.53 22.34 9.33
N GLY A 214 6.31 22.88 9.39
CA GLY A 214 6.03 24.31 9.34
C GLY A 214 6.33 24.96 7.98
N ARG A 215 6.65 24.14 6.96
CA ARG A 215 7.03 24.59 5.61
C ARG A 215 6.19 23.95 4.50
N SER A 216 5.12 23.22 4.85
CA SER A 216 4.23 22.52 3.91
C SER A 216 5.02 21.60 2.96
N LEU A 217 5.95 20.83 3.50
CA LEU A 217 6.79 19.91 2.73
C LEU A 217 6.07 18.59 2.45
N VAL A 218 5.14 18.20 3.32
CA VAL A 218 4.38 16.96 3.17
C VAL A 218 3.29 17.17 2.11
N GLN A 219 3.16 16.22 1.19
CA GLN A 219 2.20 16.29 0.09
C GLN A 219 1.32 15.04 0.06
N VAL A 220 0.04 15.21 -0.27
CA VAL A 220 -0.90 14.11 -0.60
C VAL A 220 -1.30 14.26 -2.05
N ASN A 221 -1.08 13.22 -2.86
CA ASN A 221 -1.39 13.20 -4.29
C ASN A 221 -0.75 14.37 -5.08
N GLY A 222 0.43 14.82 -4.63
CA GLY A 222 1.18 15.94 -5.24
C GLY A 222 0.76 17.33 -4.74
N GLU A 223 -0.26 17.44 -3.89
CA GLU A 223 -0.68 18.69 -3.28
C GLU A 223 -0.07 18.84 -1.88
N ALA A 224 0.57 19.96 -1.60
CA ALA A 224 1.17 20.24 -0.30
C ALA A 224 0.10 20.42 0.78
N ILE A 225 0.23 19.68 1.87
CA ILE A 225 -0.59 19.83 3.06
C ILE A 225 -0.17 21.15 3.73
N GLY A 226 -1.12 22.07 3.87
CA GLY A 226 -0.91 23.33 4.58
C GLY A 226 -0.92 23.16 6.11
N LEU A 227 -1.36 24.21 6.80
CA LEU A 227 -1.46 24.23 8.27
C LEU A 227 -2.52 23.27 8.83
N ARG A 228 -3.49 22.88 8.00
CA ARG A 228 -4.58 21.97 8.37
C ARG A 228 -4.21 20.53 8.00
N PRO A 229 -4.61 19.55 8.82
CA PRO A 229 -4.42 18.15 8.48
C PRO A 229 -5.26 17.75 7.26
N SER A 230 -4.73 16.83 6.47
CA SER A 230 -5.38 16.30 5.27
C SER A 230 -5.82 14.84 5.48
N PRO A 231 -7.02 14.44 5.03
CA PRO A 231 -7.47 13.06 5.13
C PRO A 231 -6.71 12.14 4.16
N LEU A 232 -6.47 10.90 4.55
CA LEU A 232 -5.91 9.86 3.70
C LEU A 232 -7.02 8.93 3.19
N SER A 233 -7.09 8.80 1.87
CA SER A 233 -8.00 7.94 1.12
C SER A 233 -7.24 6.81 0.43
N LEU A 234 -7.95 5.74 0.11
CA LEU A 234 -7.36 4.55 -0.53
C LEU A 234 -6.58 4.94 -1.79
N GLN A 235 -5.36 4.41 -1.91
CA GLN A 235 -4.39 4.66 -2.98
C GLN A 235 -3.69 6.01 -2.97
N ASP A 236 -3.98 6.90 -2.02
CA ASP A 236 -3.32 8.20 -1.91
C ASP A 236 -1.81 8.06 -1.79
N LEU A 237 -1.08 8.96 -2.46
CA LEU A 237 0.37 9.07 -2.38
C LEU A 237 0.74 10.15 -1.38
N LEU A 238 1.21 9.73 -0.20
CA LEU A 238 1.82 10.57 0.81
C LEU A 238 3.31 10.73 0.53
N LYS A 239 3.72 11.88 0.00
CA LYS A 239 5.12 12.25 -0.16
C LYS A 239 5.56 13.07 1.03
N LEU A 240 6.57 12.61 1.77
CA LEU A 240 6.99 13.31 2.98
C LEU A 240 7.76 14.60 2.66
N GLY A 241 8.47 14.67 1.54
CA GLY A 241 9.12 15.90 1.10
C GLY A 241 9.55 15.87 -0.37
N PRO A 242 10.07 16.98 -0.92
CA PRO A 242 10.50 17.07 -2.31
C PRO A 242 11.53 15.99 -2.70
N GLN A 243 12.43 15.69 -1.77
CA GLN A 243 13.44 14.64 -1.84
C GLN A 243 13.19 13.60 -0.74
N GLY A 244 11.94 13.43 -0.30
CA GLY A 244 11.57 12.50 0.76
C GLY A 244 10.98 11.21 0.21
N PRO A 245 10.90 10.15 1.04
CA PRO A 245 10.19 8.94 0.67
C PRO A 245 8.71 9.21 0.38
N VAL A 246 8.17 8.40 -0.53
CA VAL A 246 6.76 8.42 -0.92
C VAL A 246 6.11 7.14 -0.44
N PHE A 247 4.94 7.28 0.18
CA PHE A 247 4.15 6.17 0.68
C PHE A 247 2.81 6.14 -0.01
N ARG A 248 2.39 4.97 -0.46
CA ARG A 248 1.00 4.74 -0.88
C ARG A 248 0.19 4.31 0.33
N PHE A 249 -0.92 5.00 0.57
CA PHE A 249 -1.93 4.58 1.53
C PHE A 249 -2.74 3.43 0.94
N LEU A 250 -2.67 2.26 1.56
CA LEU A 250 -3.35 1.04 1.12
C LEU A 250 -4.68 0.82 1.84
N GLY A 251 -5.17 1.82 2.59
CA GLY A 251 -6.36 1.69 3.42
C GLY A 251 -6.06 1.17 4.82
N GLU A 252 -7.00 1.35 5.75
CA GLU A 252 -6.96 0.75 7.10
C GLU A 252 -5.63 0.98 7.86
N GLY A 253 -5.02 2.15 7.68
CA GLY A 253 -3.80 2.56 8.38
C GLY A 253 -2.50 2.03 7.77
N ARG A 254 -2.51 1.55 6.53
CA ARG A 254 -1.31 0.98 5.90
C ARG A 254 -0.67 1.95 4.95
N LEU A 255 0.62 2.20 5.14
CA LEU A 255 1.46 3.01 4.28
C LEU A 255 2.64 2.19 3.80
N ALA A 256 2.75 2.01 2.49
CA ALA A 256 3.86 1.27 1.88
C ALA A 256 4.67 2.19 0.99
N GLU A 257 5.99 2.15 1.14
CA GLU A 257 6.90 2.91 0.30
C GLU A 257 6.71 2.55 -1.19
N VAL A 258 6.63 3.60 -2.00
CA VAL A 258 6.68 3.54 -3.46
C VAL A 258 8.04 4.10 -3.85
N GLU A 259 8.87 3.28 -4.48
CA GLU A 259 10.04 3.77 -5.18
C GLU A 259 9.54 4.62 -6.36
N GLU A 260 9.70 5.95 -6.29
CA GLU A 260 9.57 6.79 -7.46
C GLU A 260 10.70 6.37 -8.41
N SER A 261 10.37 5.64 -9.47
CA SER A 261 11.27 5.48 -10.61
C SER A 261 11.52 6.87 -11.17
N SER A 262 12.64 7.49 -10.82
CA SER A 262 13.11 8.72 -11.44
C SER A 262 13.07 8.54 -12.95
N PRO A 263 12.43 9.42 -13.74
CA PRO A 263 12.61 9.38 -15.18
C PRO A 263 14.10 9.60 -15.44
N GLU A 264 14.74 8.62 -16.08
CA GLU A 264 16.10 8.73 -16.56
C GLU A 264 16.25 10.08 -17.27
N SER A 265 17.23 10.87 -16.83
CA SER A 265 17.66 12.07 -17.51
C SER A 265 17.88 11.72 -18.98
N GLY A 266 16.98 12.21 -19.84
CA GLY A 266 17.04 12.02 -21.28
C GLY A 266 18.40 12.47 -21.80
N ASP A 267 19.21 11.48 -22.17
CA ASP A 267 20.45 11.67 -22.91
C ASP A 267 20.07 12.22 -24.29
N PHE A 268 20.29 13.51 -24.49
CA PHE A 268 20.15 14.15 -25.80
C PHE A 268 21.32 13.67 -26.67
N PRO A 269 21.09 12.99 -27.82
CA PRO A 269 22.18 12.68 -28.73
C PRO A 269 22.58 14.00 -29.43
N GLY A 270 23.64 14.62 -28.92
CA GLY A 270 24.32 15.73 -29.58
C GLY A 270 24.92 15.26 -30.90
N GLN A 271 24.30 15.70 -32.00
CA GLN A 271 24.90 15.71 -33.32
C GLN A 271 26.27 16.40 -33.25
N SER A 272 27.32 15.73 -33.72
CA SER A 272 28.51 16.41 -34.18
C SER A 272 29.08 15.64 -35.37
N ARG A 273 29.09 16.37 -36.48
CA ARG A 273 29.47 15.96 -37.82
C ARG A 273 30.92 15.51 -37.86
N LYS A 274 31.17 14.54 -38.74
CA LYS A 274 32.49 14.27 -39.33
C LYS A 274 33.05 15.55 -39.91
N ASP A 275 34.31 15.85 -39.61
CA ASP A 275 35.22 16.50 -40.54
C ASP A 275 36.62 15.89 -40.35
N GLU A 276 37.18 15.48 -41.48
CA GLU A 276 38.52 14.93 -41.67
C GLU A 276 39.58 16.04 -41.57
N ALA A 277 40.75 15.74 -41.00
CA ALA A 277 42.06 16.10 -41.60
C ALA A 277 43.25 15.69 -40.70
N ALA A 278 44.07 14.80 -41.28
CA ALA A 278 45.54 14.85 -41.35
C ALA A 278 46.42 15.13 -40.11
N GLY A 279 47.41 14.24 -39.91
CA GLY A 279 48.79 14.69 -39.71
C GLY A 279 49.64 13.97 -38.65
N GLY A 280 50.39 12.96 -39.09
CA GLY A 280 51.85 12.92 -38.87
C GLY A 280 52.45 12.37 -37.57
N ALA A 281 53.24 11.28 -37.74
CA ALA A 281 54.58 11.02 -37.16
C ALA A 281 54.74 10.84 -35.62
N MET A 282 55.67 10.09 -35.04
CA MET A 282 56.64 9.06 -35.41
C MET A 282 57.38 8.67 -34.10
N GLU A 283 57.74 7.37 -33.96
CA GLU A 283 58.90 6.81 -33.23
C GLU A 283 59.04 6.72 -31.68
N GLY A 284 59.61 5.57 -31.26
CA GLY A 284 60.45 5.40 -30.05
C GLY A 284 59.89 4.45 -28.98
N LYS A 285 59.85 3.11 -29.13
CA LYS A 285 60.91 2.09 -28.96
C LYS A 285 61.43 1.87 -27.51
N GLU A 286 61.26 0.62 -27.04
CA GLU A 286 62.15 -0.16 -26.13
C GLU A 286 62.28 0.29 -24.65
N ASP A 287 62.44 -0.54 -23.61
CA ASP A 287 62.47 -1.99 -23.39
C ASP A 287 62.65 -2.22 -21.86
N ARG A 288 62.36 -3.43 -21.36
CA ARG A 288 62.78 -4.01 -20.05
C ARG A 288 62.11 -3.44 -18.77
N GLU A 289 61.75 -4.21 -17.74
CA GLU A 289 62.58 -5.23 -17.09
C GLU A 289 61.79 -6.15 -16.11
N LYS A 290 61.98 -7.47 -16.29
CA LYS A 290 62.14 -8.59 -15.31
C LYS A 290 61.16 -8.86 -14.13
N LYS A 291 60.55 -10.06 -14.25
CA LYS A 291 60.45 -11.18 -13.28
C LYS A 291 61.14 -11.03 -11.91
N SER A 292 60.42 -11.39 -10.83
CA SER A 292 60.81 -12.39 -9.79
C SER A 292 59.71 -12.46 -8.71
N VAL A 293 58.93 -13.53 -8.56
CA VAL A 293 59.11 -14.63 -7.58
C VAL A 293 59.36 -14.16 -6.13
N PHE A 294 58.41 -14.39 -5.20
CA PHE A 294 58.67 -15.16 -3.96
C PHE A 294 57.41 -15.52 -3.16
N ARG A 295 57.34 -16.80 -2.76
CA ARG A 295 56.48 -17.43 -1.74
C ARG A 295 56.92 -17.03 -0.31
N ARG A 296 55.97 -17.01 0.64
CA ARG A 296 56.04 -17.53 2.04
C ARG A 296 54.79 -17.01 2.78
N LEU A 297 53.81 -17.78 3.26
CA LEU A 297 53.79 -18.84 4.30
C LEU A 297 54.54 -18.45 5.58
N PHE A 298 53.73 -18.20 6.63
CA PHE A 298 53.86 -18.40 8.09
C PHE A 298 52.92 -17.34 8.73
N LYS A 299 52.00 -17.66 9.65
CA LYS A 299 52.02 -18.66 10.71
C LYS A 299 50.58 -18.92 11.17
#